data_AF-A0A3L7YS01-F1
#
_entry.id   AF-A0A3L7YS01-F1
#
_cell.length_a   1.000
_cell.length_b   1.000
_cell.length_c   1.000
_cell.angle_alpha   90.00
_cell.angle_beta   90.00
_cell.angle_gamma   90.00
#
_symmetry.space_group_name_H-M   'P 1'
#
loop_
_entity.id
_entity.type
_entity.pdbx_description
1 polymer ?
#
loop_
_entity_poly.entity_id
_entity_poly.type
_entity_poly.pdbx_seq_one_letter_code
_entity_poly.pdbx_strand_id
1 'polypeptide(L)'
;MTVTNRGSAAGPARGDDLAEDAALEAAMPKGPLDPTLPAGAYLDPNWHAREMEACFRRGWVLACREEELAAPGQFVRTTIDGDDLLIVRGADDQVRAFHNVCRHRGSRLIIDEPSRTDAPACAPLAPAEHGASGKTKSVFRCPYHSWTYELDGSLRTAPFLQELPGFEKSDLGLYTAATATWGGFVFIKLDTESAAAPGGSLMEALGPISERVVRYPLSDLRIAHRTVYDVAANWKVILENYNECYHCGPVHPELCRVVPAFREAGGAGLDWEAGIPHREGAWTYTMSGTSERDRFAGLNEEELVRHKGEVLYPNMMLSLSAD
;
A
#
# COMPACT_ATOMS: atom_id res chain seq x y z
N MET A 1 4.01 11.68 -43.64
CA MET A 1 3.76 10.74 -42.52
C MET A 1 2.71 11.36 -41.62
N THR A 2 1.47 10.97 -41.82
CA THR A 2 0.30 11.55 -41.17
C THR A 2 0.15 10.89 -39.80
N VAL A 3 0.33 11.66 -38.73
CA VAL A 3 0.07 11.21 -37.36
C VAL A 3 -1.44 11.13 -37.20
N THR A 4 -1.97 9.90 -37.14
CA THR A 4 -3.36 9.66 -36.77
C THR A 4 -3.52 9.90 -35.28
N ASN A 5 -4.28 10.95 -34.96
CA ASN A 5 -4.73 11.25 -33.61
C ASN A 5 -5.61 10.09 -33.13
N ARG A 6 -5.10 9.25 -32.23
CA ARG A 6 -5.95 8.29 -31.51
C ARG A 6 -6.79 9.10 -30.53
N GLY A 7 -8.06 9.29 -30.87
CA GLY A 7 -9.04 9.91 -29.99
C GLY A 7 -9.02 9.21 -28.64
N SER A 8 -8.94 10.03 -27.59
CA SER A 8 -9.38 9.65 -26.25
C SER A 8 -10.80 9.12 -26.39
N ALA A 9 -10.98 7.82 -26.18
CA ALA A 9 -12.29 7.32 -25.81
C ALA A 9 -12.58 7.94 -24.45
N ALA A 10 -13.58 8.82 -24.38
CA ALA A 10 -14.17 9.21 -23.12
C ALA A 10 -14.61 7.91 -22.43
N GLY A 11 -14.16 7.67 -21.20
CA GLY A 11 -14.68 6.58 -20.39
C GLY A 11 -16.20 6.71 -20.27
N PRO A 12 -16.93 5.59 -20.08
CA PRO A 12 -18.37 5.64 -19.90
C PRO A 12 -18.76 6.60 -18.77
N ALA A 13 -19.90 7.26 -18.93
CA ALA A 13 -20.36 8.25 -17.96
C ALA A 13 -20.68 7.54 -16.63
N ARG A 14 -20.18 8.09 -15.51
CA ARG A 14 -20.32 7.62 -14.11
C ARG A 14 -21.74 7.18 -13.69
N GLY A 15 -22.77 7.60 -14.41
CA GLY A 15 -24.17 7.24 -14.15
C GLY A 15 -24.61 5.89 -14.73
N ASP A 16 -23.99 5.43 -15.82
CA ASP A 16 -24.32 4.15 -16.45
C ASP A 16 -23.69 2.98 -15.67
N ASP A 17 -22.45 3.16 -15.18
CA ASP A 17 -21.70 2.13 -14.44
C ASP A 17 -22.34 1.75 -13.09
N LEU A 18 -22.84 2.73 -12.32
CA LEU A 18 -23.50 2.46 -11.04
C LEU A 18 -24.86 1.75 -11.22
N ALA A 19 -25.53 1.99 -12.34
CA ALA A 19 -26.79 1.32 -12.67
C ALA A 19 -26.54 -0.14 -13.09
N GLU A 20 -25.45 -0.41 -13.82
CA GLU A 20 -25.03 -1.77 -14.15
C GLU A 20 -24.58 -2.56 -12.91
N ASP A 21 -23.80 -1.95 -12.01
CA ASP A 21 -23.34 -2.60 -10.79
C ASP A 21 -24.53 -2.91 -9.84
N ALA A 22 -25.49 -1.99 -9.69
CA ALA A 22 -26.70 -2.23 -8.91
C ALA A 22 -27.62 -3.29 -9.55
N ALA A 23 -27.68 -3.35 -10.88
CA ALA A 23 -28.42 -4.40 -11.59
C ALA A 23 -27.76 -5.77 -11.43
N LEU A 24 -26.42 -5.84 -11.42
CA LEU A 24 -25.65 -7.05 -11.15
C LEU A 24 -25.87 -7.53 -9.71
N GLU A 25 -25.78 -6.64 -8.73
CA GLU A 25 -26.05 -6.93 -7.32
C GLU A 25 -27.50 -7.42 -7.12
N ALA A 26 -28.47 -6.78 -7.79
CA ALA A 26 -29.87 -7.19 -7.74
C ALA A 26 -30.13 -8.55 -8.40
N ALA A 27 -29.32 -8.92 -9.41
CA ALA A 27 -29.41 -10.18 -10.13
C ALA A 27 -28.66 -11.34 -9.43
N MET A 28 -27.82 -11.05 -8.44
CA MET A 28 -27.12 -12.09 -7.67
C MET A 28 -28.13 -12.94 -6.87
N PRO A 29 -28.08 -14.28 -6.98
CA PRO A 29 -28.98 -15.14 -6.23
C PRO A 29 -28.80 -14.91 -4.72
N LYS A 30 -29.89 -14.56 -4.03
CA LYS A 30 -29.89 -14.37 -2.58
C LYS A 30 -30.16 -15.71 -1.90
N GLY A 31 -29.15 -16.23 -1.20
CA GLY A 31 -29.19 -17.49 -0.46
C GLY A 31 -28.50 -17.36 0.90
N PRO A 32 -28.33 -18.47 1.64
CA PRO A 32 -27.55 -18.47 2.89
C PRO A 32 -26.04 -18.25 2.66
N LEU A 33 -25.61 -18.29 1.40
CA LEU A 33 -24.26 -17.97 0.95
C LEU A 33 -24.37 -16.96 -0.18
N ASP A 34 -23.62 -15.86 -0.09
CA ASP A 34 -23.52 -14.91 -1.18
C ASP A 34 -22.69 -15.52 -2.32
N PRO A 35 -23.13 -15.39 -3.57
CA PRO A 35 -22.37 -15.86 -4.71
C PRO A 35 -21.10 -15.02 -4.89
N THR A 36 -20.06 -15.61 -5.48
CA THR A 36 -18.88 -14.86 -5.90
C THR A 36 -19.25 -13.77 -6.91
N LEU A 37 -18.36 -12.81 -7.11
CA LEU A 37 -18.56 -11.79 -8.13
C LEU A 37 -18.69 -12.43 -9.53
N PRO A 38 -19.35 -11.76 -10.48
CA PRO A 38 -19.39 -12.19 -11.87
C PRO A 38 -17.99 -12.36 -12.46
N ALA A 39 -17.81 -13.28 -13.40
CA ALA A 39 -16.51 -13.54 -14.02
C ALA A 39 -15.83 -12.28 -14.61
N GLY A 40 -16.63 -11.34 -15.14
CA GLY A 40 -16.14 -10.06 -15.64
C GLY A 40 -15.39 -9.23 -14.59
N ALA A 41 -15.79 -9.30 -13.32
CA ALA A 41 -15.10 -8.61 -12.23
C ALA A 41 -13.65 -9.07 -12.06
N TYR A 42 -13.33 -10.31 -12.46
CA TYR A 42 -11.98 -10.87 -12.35
C TYR A 42 -11.18 -10.76 -13.65
N LEU A 43 -11.86 -10.72 -14.81
CA LEU A 43 -11.23 -10.91 -16.12
C LEU A 43 -11.36 -9.72 -17.08
N ASP A 44 -12.35 -8.82 -16.89
CA ASP A 44 -12.60 -7.70 -17.80
C ASP A 44 -11.66 -6.51 -17.47
N PRO A 45 -10.82 -6.05 -18.43
CA PRO A 45 -9.97 -4.88 -18.23
C PRO A 45 -10.71 -3.59 -17.89
N ASN A 46 -11.95 -3.41 -18.35
CA ASN A 46 -12.75 -2.22 -18.01
C ASN A 46 -13.19 -2.25 -16.56
N TRP A 47 -13.51 -3.44 -16.04
CA TRP A 47 -13.81 -3.63 -14.63
C TRP A 47 -12.57 -3.34 -13.78
N HIS A 48 -11.42 -3.89 -14.17
CA HIS A 48 -10.15 -3.61 -13.50
C HIS A 48 -9.84 -2.10 -13.48
N ALA A 49 -10.01 -1.39 -14.59
CA ALA A 49 -9.77 0.06 -14.64
C ALA A 49 -10.67 0.85 -13.67
N ARG A 50 -11.95 0.47 -13.55
CA ARG A 50 -12.88 1.06 -12.57
C ARG A 50 -12.43 0.78 -11.13
N GLU A 51 -11.96 -0.43 -10.84
CA GLU A 51 -11.44 -0.79 -9.52
C GLU A 51 -10.14 -0.05 -9.17
N MET A 52 -9.24 0.13 -10.14
CA MET A 52 -8.02 0.91 -9.91
C MET A 52 -8.38 2.35 -9.51
N GLU A 53 -9.30 2.99 -10.23
CA GLU A 53 -9.78 4.33 -9.90
C GLU A 53 -10.51 4.38 -8.54
N ALA A 54 -11.42 3.45 -8.28
CA ALA A 54 -12.27 3.47 -7.08
C ALA A 54 -11.53 3.04 -5.80
N CYS A 55 -10.63 2.06 -5.90
CA CYS A 55 -9.98 1.44 -4.74
C CYS A 55 -8.53 1.90 -4.57
N PHE A 56 -7.71 1.88 -5.61
CA PHE A 56 -6.27 2.17 -5.48
C PHE A 56 -5.95 3.65 -5.59
N ARG A 57 -6.61 4.39 -6.49
CA ARG A 57 -6.37 5.83 -6.65
C ARG A 57 -7.07 6.66 -5.56
N ARG A 58 -8.24 6.21 -5.09
CA ARG A 58 -9.04 6.89 -4.05
C ARG A 58 -8.91 6.30 -2.65
N GLY A 59 -8.39 5.08 -2.50
CA GLY A 59 -8.12 4.46 -1.20
C GLY A 59 -6.76 4.85 -0.62
N TRP A 60 -6.55 4.45 0.63
CA TRP A 60 -5.22 4.47 1.25
C TRP A 60 -4.50 3.17 0.90
N VAL A 61 -3.35 3.29 0.24
CA VAL A 61 -2.54 2.16 -0.21
C VAL A 61 -1.28 2.07 0.64
N LEU A 62 -1.02 0.90 1.21
CA LEU A 62 0.22 0.63 1.96
C LEU A 62 1.41 0.72 1.00
N ALA A 63 2.39 1.56 1.33
CA ALA A 63 3.55 1.80 0.48
C ALA A 63 4.85 1.17 1.03
N CYS A 64 5.16 1.39 2.31
CA CYS A 64 6.40 0.92 2.93
C CYS A 64 6.31 0.94 4.46
N ARG A 65 7.38 0.48 5.12
CA ARG A 65 7.61 0.68 6.56
C ARG A 65 8.34 1.99 6.81
N GLU A 66 8.04 2.64 7.93
CA GLU A 66 8.74 3.85 8.37
C GLU A 66 10.24 3.64 8.61
N GLU A 67 10.65 2.42 8.96
CA GLU A 67 12.07 2.05 9.15
C GLU A 67 12.88 2.17 7.85
N GLU A 68 12.25 2.02 6.69
CA GLU A 68 12.87 2.20 5.37
C GLU A 68 13.17 3.69 5.10
N LEU A 69 12.58 4.58 5.91
CA LEU A 69 12.72 6.03 5.86
C LEU A 69 13.37 6.56 7.15
N ALA A 70 14.28 5.84 7.80
CA ALA A 70 14.78 6.15 9.15
C ALA A 70 15.43 7.55 9.36
N ALA A 71 15.91 8.20 8.30
CA ALA A 71 16.63 9.47 8.37
C ALA A 71 16.26 10.41 7.20
N PRO A 72 16.38 11.74 7.40
CA PRO A 72 16.17 12.72 6.34
C PRO A 72 16.88 12.38 5.03
N GLY A 73 16.16 12.57 3.93
CA GLY A 73 16.59 12.27 2.56
C GLY A 73 16.50 10.80 2.18
N GLN A 74 16.24 9.88 3.12
CA GLN A 74 15.90 8.50 2.74
C GLN A 74 14.53 8.49 2.06
N PHE A 75 14.45 7.70 0.99
CA PHE A 75 13.24 7.57 0.21
C PHE A 75 12.98 6.12 -0.20
N VAL A 76 11.70 5.84 -0.41
CA VAL A 76 11.19 4.65 -1.12
C VAL A 76 10.48 5.15 -2.37
N ARG A 77 10.77 4.56 -3.52
CA ARG A 77 10.01 4.75 -4.75
C ARG A 77 9.01 3.61 -4.88
N THR A 78 7.80 3.87 -5.31
CA THR A 78 6.79 2.83 -5.57
C THR A 78 5.85 3.25 -6.70
N THR A 79 4.91 2.37 -7.08
CA THR A 79 3.91 2.69 -8.11
C THR A 79 2.51 2.37 -7.65
N ILE A 80 1.56 3.26 -7.96
CA ILE A 80 0.12 3.02 -7.80
C ILE A 80 -0.54 3.26 -9.15
N ASP A 81 -1.12 2.20 -9.74
CA ASP A 81 -1.81 2.30 -11.04
C ASP A 81 -0.97 3.00 -12.14
N GLY A 82 0.31 2.65 -12.21
CA GLY A 82 1.27 3.24 -13.17
C GLY A 82 1.85 4.61 -12.77
N ASP A 83 1.30 5.29 -11.77
CA ASP A 83 1.89 6.53 -11.24
C ASP A 83 3.15 6.21 -10.43
N ASP A 84 4.28 6.77 -10.84
CA ASP A 84 5.58 6.61 -10.16
C ASP A 84 5.70 7.62 -9.02
N LEU A 85 5.92 7.13 -7.80
CA LEU A 85 5.83 7.90 -6.55
C LEU A 85 7.14 7.84 -5.77
N LEU A 86 7.50 8.95 -5.12
CA LEU A 86 8.62 9.06 -4.18
C LEU A 86 8.08 9.39 -2.79
N ILE A 87 8.29 8.48 -1.85
CA ILE A 87 8.04 8.67 -0.43
C ILE A 87 9.36 9.02 0.22
N VAL A 88 9.46 10.13 0.93
CA VAL A 88 10.71 10.64 1.50
C VAL A 88 10.53 11.14 2.91
N ARG A 89 11.55 10.94 3.77
CA ARG A 89 11.65 11.68 5.03
C ARG A 89 12.28 13.05 4.78
N GLY A 90 11.53 14.11 5.08
CA GLY A 90 11.98 15.50 4.97
C GLY A 90 13.09 15.84 5.97
N ALA A 91 13.70 17.02 5.79
CA ALA A 91 14.68 17.56 6.75
C ALA A 91 14.05 17.92 8.11
N ASP A 92 12.74 18.04 8.15
CA ASP A 92 11.90 18.28 9.32
C ASP A 92 11.32 16.98 9.92
N ASP A 93 11.90 15.85 9.56
CA ASP A 93 11.49 14.49 9.93
C ASP A 93 10.06 14.10 9.51
N GLN A 94 9.35 14.91 8.73
CA GLN A 94 8.02 14.55 8.23
C GLN A 94 8.13 13.66 6.98
N VAL A 95 7.31 12.60 6.93
CA VAL A 95 7.21 11.74 5.75
C VAL A 95 6.25 12.35 4.74
N ARG A 96 6.65 12.43 3.47
CA ARG A 96 5.86 13.00 2.37
C ARG A 96 5.93 12.13 1.13
N ALA A 97 4.90 12.19 0.29
CA ALA A 97 4.86 11.53 -1.00
C ALA A 97 4.69 12.53 -2.16
N PHE A 98 5.45 12.31 -3.23
CA PHE A 98 5.38 13.12 -4.46
C PHE A 98 5.33 12.21 -5.69
N HIS A 99 4.71 12.67 -6.77
CA HIS A 99 4.92 12.05 -8.07
C HIS A 99 6.38 12.24 -8.50
N ASN A 100 7.03 11.18 -8.96
CA ASN A 100 8.41 11.14 -9.46
C ASN A 100 8.51 11.81 -10.84
N VAL A 101 8.11 13.07 -10.94
CA VAL A 101 8.03 13.78 -12.22
C VAL A 101 8.45 15.23 -12.05
N CYS A 102 9.47 15.63 -12.79
CA CYS A 102 9.91 17.02 -12.82
C CYS A 102 8.86 17.89 -13.49
N ARG A 103 8.50 19.00 -12.84
CA ARG A 103 7.52 19.99 -13.32
C ARG A 103 7.94 20.74 -14.59
N HIS A 104 9.20 20.61 -15.04
CA HIS A 104 9.68 21.24 -16.27
C HIS A 104 9.18 20.51 -17.54
N ARG A 105 9.68 19.29 -17.78
CA ARG A 105 9.37 18.50 -19.01
C ARG A 105 9.10 17.02 -18.71
N GLY A 106 8.64 16.71 -17.50
CA GLY A 106 8.15 15.37 -17.17
C GLY A 106 9.23 14.30 -16.95
N SER A 107 10.51 14.66 -16.88
CA SER A 107 11.55 13.68 -16.57
C SER A 107 11.39 13.16 -15.14
N ARG A 108 11.54 11.85 -14.95
CA ARG A 108 11.72 11.26 -13.61
C ARG A 108 12.88 11.93 -12.87
N LEU A 109 12.70 12.15 -11.56
CA LEU A 109 13.71 12.75 -10.69
C LEU A 109 14.70 11.69 -10.21
N ILE A 110 14.17 10.56 -9.74
CA ILE A 110 14.93 9.37 -9.40
C ILE A 110 14.71 8.33 -10.50
N ILE A 111 15.82 7.83 -11.05
CA ILE A 111 15.83 6.82 -12.11
C ILE A 111 16.67 5.63 -11.65
N ASP A 112 16.44 4.47 -12.27
CA ASP A 112 17.07 3.23 -11.82
C ASP A 112 18.58 3.13 -12.19
N GLU A 113 19.06 4.01 -13.06
CA GLU A 113 20.46 4.05 -13.49
C GLU A 113 21.18 5.32 -12.99
N PRO A 114 22.42 5.22 -12.47
CA PRO A 114 23.21 6.40 -12.13
C PRO A 114 23.57 7.15 -13.42
N SER A 115 22.87 8.25 -13.71
CA SER A 115 23.07 8.97 -14.98
C SER A 115 24.45 9.62 -15.12
N ARG A 116 25.22 9.81 -14.04
CA ARG A 116 26.63 10.26 -14.07
C ARG A 116 27.36 9.86 -12.78
N THR A 117 28.65 9.57 -12.88
CA THR A 117 29.59 9.37 -11.75
C THR A 117 29.71 10.57 -10.81
N ASP A 118 29.22 11.74 -11.23
CA ASP A 118 29.36 13.03 -10.54
C ASP A 118 27.98 13.62 -10.14
N ALA A 119 26.88 12.89 -10.38
CA ALA A 119 25.57 13.25 -9.87
C ALA A 119 25.52 13.01 -8.35
N PRO A 120 24.93 13.93 -7.54
CA PRO A 120 24.75 13.66 -6.12
C PRO A 120 23.96 12.36 -5.98
N ALA A 121 24.61 11.37 -5.37
CA ALA A 121 24.20 9.99 -5.19
C ALA A 121 22.71 9.84 -4.85
N CYS A 122 21.87 9.65 -5.87
CA CYS A 122 20.59 8.98 -5.74
C CYS A 122 20.67 7.73 -6.63
N ALA A 123 21.62 6.86 -6.34
CA ALA A 123 21.60 5.53 -6.93
C ALA A 123 20.52 4.73 -6.17
N PRO A 124 19.60 4.04 -6.86
CA PRO A 124 18.85 2.96 -6.25
C PRO A 124 19.83 2.03 -5.55
N LEU A 125 19.60 1.73 -4.28
CA LEU A 125 20.45 0.80 -3.54
C LEU A 125 20.23 -0.65 -4.00
N ALA A 126 19.08 -0.93 -4.60
CA ALA A 126 18.74 -2.13 -5.35
C ALA A 126 17.45 -1.85 -6.16
N PRO A 127 17.12 -2.63 -7.20
CA PRO A 127 15.72 -2.84 -7.55
C PRO A 127 15.07 -3.46 -6.32
N ALA A 128 14.38 -2.67 -5.50
CA ALA A 128 13.49 -3.26 -4.52
C ALA A 128 12.22 -3.64 -5.27
N GLU A 129 11.73 -4.84 -5.02
CA GLU A 129 10.60 -5.44 -5.73
C GLU A 129 9.26 -4.74 -5.37
N HIS A 130 9.31 -3.67 -4.55
CA HIS A 130 8.25 -2.66 -4.34
C HIS A 130 8.71 -1.23 -4.69
N GLY A 131 9.70 -1.14 -5.58
CA GLY A 131 10.37 0.05 -6.09
C GLY A 131 11.64 0.42 -5.32
N ALA A 132 12.53 1.16 -5.98
CA ALA A 132 13.87 1.47 -5.49
C ALA A 132 13.88 2.26 -4.18
N SER A 133 14.69 1.84 -3.19
CA SER A 133 15.03 2.66 -2.03
C SER A 133 16.38 3.34 -2.20
N GLY A 134 16.56 4.47 -1.52
CA GLY A 134 17.79 5.22 -1.60
C GLY A 134 17.85 6.35 -0.60
N LYS A 135 18.92 7.14 -0.69
CA LYS A 135 19.10 8.35 0.11
C LYS A 135 19.59 9.48 -0.77
N THR A 136 18.84 10.57 -0.83
CA THR A 136 19.36 11.84 -1.34
C THR A 136 20.06 12.62 -0.23
N LYS A 137 20.97 13.53 -0.61
CA LYS A 137 21.65 14.42 0.35
C LYS A 137 20.65 15.40 0.99
N SER A 138 20.16 16.35 0.19
CA SER A 138 19.28 17.42 0.66
C SER A 138 18.25 17.89 -0.38
N VAL A 139 18.36 17.46 -1.63
CA VAL A 139 17.47 17.90 -2.72
C VAL A 139 17.26 16.78 -3.74
N PHE A 140 16.15 16.80 -4.45
CA PHE A 140 15.96 16.02 -5.67
C PHE A 140 16.46 16.82 -6.86
N ARG A 141 17.49 16.34 -7.56
CA ARG A 141 18.01 16.98 -8.77
C ARG A 141 17.51 16.24 -10.01
N CYS A 142 16.70 16.91 -10.82
CA CYS A 142 16.26 16.38 -12.11
C CYS A 142 17.47 16.13 -13.03
N PRO A 143 17.63 14.92 -13.59
CA PRO A 143 18.76 14.58 -14.44
C PRO A 143 18.72 15.28 -15.80
N TYR A 144 17.56 15.78 -16.23
CA TYR A 144 17.40 16.36 -17.56
C TYR A 144 17.97 17.79 -17.63
N HIS A 145 17.50 18.70 -16.77
CA HIS A 145 17.88 20.13 -16.82
C HIS A 145 18.35 20.67 -15.47
N SER A 146 18.66 19.79 -14.51
CA SER A 146 19.18 20.17 -13.20
C SER A 146 18.27 21.11 -12.39
N TRP A 147 16.95 21.05 -12.61
CA TRP A 147 16.01 21.61 -11.64
C TRP A 147 16.16 20.86 -10.32
N THR A 148 16.21 21.59 -9.21
CA THR A 148 16.36 21.02 -7.88
C THR A 148 15.16 21.33 -7.02
N TYR A 149 14.63 20.31 -6.35
CA TYR A 149 13.52 20.42 -5.42
C TYR A 149 14.01 20.11 -4.00
N GLU A 150 13.51 20.84 -3.00
CA GLU A 150 13.74 20.48 -1.59
C GLU A 150 12.99 19.19 -1.24
N LEU A 151 13.27 18.62 -0.06
CA LEU A 151 12.61 17.39 0.41
C LEU A 151 11.14 17.60 0.81
N ASP A 152 10.68 18.84 0.90
CA ASP A 152 9.26 19.20 1.03
C ASP A 152 8.55 19.35 -0.33
N GLY A 153 9.27 19.12 -1.44
CA GLY A 153 8.75 19.21 -2.80
C GLY A 153 8.80 20.61 -3.41
N SER A 154 9.16 21.65 -2.66
CA SER A 154 9.26 23.01 -3.19
C SER A 154 10.39 23.13 -4.22
N LEU A 155 10.19 23.94 -5.27
CA LEU A 155 11.22 24.18 -6.27
C LEU A 155 12.29 25.11 -5.69
N ARG A 156 13.50 24.57 -5.47
CA ARG A 156 14.65 25.33 -4.98
C ARG A 156 15.30 26.16 -6.09
N THR A 157 15.64 25.52 -7.20
CA THR A 157 16.42 26.13 -8.30
C THR A 157 15.94 25.62 -9.64
N ALA A 158 15.73 26.53 -10.58
CA ALA A 158 15.59 26.26 -12.00
C ALA A 158 16.67 27.08 -12.74
N PRO A 159 17.75 26.44 -13.25
CA PRO A 159 18.85 27.16 -13.87
C PRO A 159 18.41 28.11 -14.99
N PHE A 160 18.94 29.33 -15.00
CA PHE A 160 18.71 30.38 -16.01
C PHE A 160 17.30 30.98 -16.07
N LEU A 161 16.37 30.54 -15.22
CA LEU A 161 14.99 31.03 -15.22
C LEU A 161 14.71 32.10 -14.17
N GLN A 162 15.69 32.45 -13.33
CA GLN A 162 15.50 33.38 -12.21
C GLN A 162 15.10 34.80 -12.67
N GLU A 163 15.54 35.22 -13.85
CA GLU A 163 15.26 36.55 -14.41
C GLU A 163 14.12 36.52 -15.45
N LEU A 164 13.50 35.35 -15.67
CA LEU A 164 12.38 35.23 -16.61
C LEU A 164 11.15 35.95 -16.03
N PRO A 165 10.60 36.97 -16.71
CA PRO A 165 9.42 37.68 -16.20
C PRO A 165 8.24 36.73 -15.97
N GLY A 166 7.65 36.79 -14.77
CA GLY A 166 6.51 35.96 -14.38
C GLY A 166 6.87 34.53 -13.94
N PHE A 167 8.15 34.20 -13.78
CA PHE A 167 8.57 32.91 -13.23
C PHE A 167 8.45 32.89 -11.71
N GLU A 168 7.44 32.19 -11.19
CA GLU A 168 7.24 31.98 -9.76
C GLU A 168 7.52 30.53 -9.37
N LYS A 169 8.47 30.33 -8.44
CA LYS A 169 8.86 28.98 -8.00
C LYS A 169 7.74 28.26 -7.24
N SER A 170 6.88 29.02 -6.55
CA SER A 170 5.74 28.49 -5.79
C SER A 170 4.79 27.65 -6.64
N ASP A 171 4.69 27.95 -7.94
CA ASP A 171 3.73 27.33 -8.85
C ASP A 171 4.24 25.98 -9.39
N LEU A 172 5.53 25.69 -9.14
CA LEU A 172 6.28 24.63 -9.77
C LEU A 172 6.89 23.65 -8.75
N GLY A 173 6.32 23.56 -7.54
CA GLY A 173 6.60 22.46 -6.61
C GLY A 173 6.17 21.10 -7.14
N LEU A 174 6.70 20.00 -6.60
CA LEU A 174 6.31 18.65 -7.03
C LEU A 174 4.82 18.40 -6.82
N TYR A 175 4.21 17.60 -7.69
CA TYR A 175 2.85 17.12 -7.47
C TYR A 175 2.86 16.19 -6.25
N THR A 176 1.97 16.45 -5.30
CA THR A 176 1.90 15.73 -4.02
C THR A 176 0.93 14.57 -4.10
N ALA A 177 1.17 13.56 -3.27
CA ALA A 177 0.15 12.58 -2.86
C ALA A 177 -0.02 12.67 -1.34
N ALA A 178 -1.22 12.39 -0.85
CA ALA A 178 -1.47 12.42 0.59
C ALA A 178 -0.70 11.28 1.28
N THR A 179 -0.19 11.54 2.47
CA THR A 179 0.62 10.58 3.22
C THR A 179 0.16 10.55 4.66
N ALA A 180 0.09 9.35 5.24
CA ALA A 180 -0.23 9.14 6.65
C ALA A 180 0.50 7.90 7.16
N THR A 181 0.71 7.82 8.48
CA THR A 181 1.36 6.67 9.11
C THR A 181 0.49 6.07 10.21
N TRP A 182 0.61 4.76 10.38
CA TRP A 182 -0.04 4.01 11.46
C TRP A 182 0.79 2.77 11.77
N GLY A 183 1.10 2.52 13.05
CA GLY A 183 1.83 1.32 13.47
C GLY A 183 3.19 1.12 12.79
N GLY A 184 3.89 2.19 12.39
CA GLY A 184 5.14 2.13 11.63
C GLY A 184 4.98 1.80 10.14
N PHE A 185 3.75 1.76 9.62
CA PHE A 185 3.44 1.63 8.20
C PHE A 185 3.15 3.01 7.60
N VAL A 186 3.57 3.21 6.35
CA VAL A 186 3.32 4.44 5.58
C VAL A 186 2.32 4.15 4.48
N PHE A 187 1.26 4.96 4.44
CA PHE A 187 0.20 4.87 3.43
C PHE A 187 0.19 6.10 2.54
N ILE A 188 -0.22 5.90 1.29
CA ILE A 188 -0.38 6.95 0.29
C ILE A 188 -1.81 6.94 -0.22
N LYS A 189 -2.34 8.13 -0.51
CA LYS A 189 -3.59 8.32 -1.23
C LYS A 189 -3.41 9.38 -2.32
N LEU A 190 -3.70 9.03 -3.57
CA LEU A 190 -3.49 9.93 -4.72
C LEU A 190 -4.53 11.05 -4.74
N ASP A 191 -5.77 10.76 -4.37
CA ASP A 191 -6.84 11.75 -4.19
C ASP A 191 -6.60 12.59 -2.92
N THR A 192 -5.77 13.63 -3.06
CA THR A 192 -5.37 14.55 -1.98
C THR A 192 -6.54 15.36 -1.43
N GLU A 193 -7.51 15.71 -2.27
CA GLU A 193 -8.72 16.44 -1.87
C GLU A 193 -9.58 15.56 -0.96
N SER A 194 -9.86 14.32 -1.38
CA SER A 194 -10.59 13.36 -0.55
C SER A 194 -9.86 13.06 0.75
N ALA A 195 -8.53 12.96 0.75
CA ALA A 195 -7.75 12.71 1.96
C ALA A 195 -7.87 13.84 2.99
N ALA A 196 -8.02 15.09 2.54
CA ALA A 196 -8.19 16.26 3.41
C ALA A 196 -9.64 16.50 3.85
N ALA A 197 -10.62 15.89 3.18
CA ALA A 197 -12.03 16.02 3.51
C ALA A 197 -12.39 15.25 4.81
N PRO A 198 -13.47 15.65 5.54
CA PRO A 198 -13.99 14.87 6.66
C PRO A 198 -14.28 13.42 6.26
N GLY A 199 -13.87 12.45 7.08
CA GLY A 199 -13.97 11.02 6.76
C GLY A 199 -12.86 10.49 5.84
N GLY A 200 -11.98 11.36 5.34
CA GLY A 200 -10.92 11.01 4.39
C GLY A 200 -9.62 10.48 4.99
N SER A 201 -9.47 10.58 6.32
CA SER A 201 -8.22 10.26 7.01
C SER A 201 -7.90 8.75 6.99
N LEU A 202 -6.62 8.41 7.20
CA LEU A 202 -6.22 7.00 7.34
C LEU A 202 -6.90 6.33 8.55
N MET A 203 -7.11 7.06 9.65
CA MET A 203 -7.76 6.51 10.84
C MET A 203 -9.22 6.12 10.59
N GLU A 204 -9.93 6.89 9.77
CA GLU A 204 -11.28 6.57 9.32
C GLU A 204 -11.28 5.32 8.43
N ALA A 205 -10.30 5.20 7.55
CA ALA A 205 -10.14 4.01 6.69
C ALA A 205 -9.78 2.75 7.50
N LEU A 206 -8.95 2.88 8.54
CA LEU A 206 -8.62 1.78 9.46
C LEU A 206 -9.83 1.34 10.30
N GLY A 207 -10.66 2.31 10.69
CA GLY A 207 -11.78 2.07 11.60
C GLY A 207 -11.35 1.25 12.84
N PRO A 208 -12.05 0.15 13.15
CA PRO A 208 -11.82 -0.63 14.36
C PRO A 208 -10.52 -1.44 14.36
N ILE A 209 -9.84 -1.60 13.22
CA ILE A 209 -8.56 -2.33 13.12
C ILE A 209 -7.57 -1.76 14.14
N SER A 210 -7.48 -0.42 14.19
CA SER A 210 -6.54 0.29 15.05
C SER A 210 -6.71 -0.02 16.54
N GLU A 211 -7.94 -0.23 16.99
CA GLU A 211 -8.27 -0.57 18.38
C GLU A 211 -8.04 -2.06 18.65
N ARG A 212 -8.40 -2.94 17.71
CA ARG A 212 -8.27 -4.40 17.85
C ARG A 212 -6.83 -4.88 17.96
N VAL A 213 -5.88 -4.12 17.42
CA VAL A 213 -4.44 -4.47 17.46
C VAL A 213 -3.60 -3.52 18.31
N VAL A 214 -4.23 -2.65 19.12
CA VAL A 214 -3.54 -1.58 19.86
C VAL A 214 -2.45 -2.08 20.83
N ARG A 215 -2.54 -3.32 21.31
CA ARG A 215 -1.59 -3.93 22.25
C ARG A 215 -0.35 -4.51 21.57
N TYR A 216 -0.37 -4.67 20.26
CA TYR A 216 0.80 -5.10 19.49
C TYR A 216 1.73 -3.91 19.27
N PRO A 217 3.05 -4.04 19.50
CA PRO A 217 4.02 -2.95 19.35
C PRO A 217 4.40 -2.74 17.88
N LEU A 218 3.41 -2.51 17.00
CA LEU A 218 3.59 -2.50 15.53
C LEU A 218 4.66 -1.51 15.06
N SER A 219 4.76 -0.34 15.72
CA SER A 219 5.78 0.68 15.41
C SER A 219 7.21 0.21 15.65
N ASP A 220 7.39 -0.73 16.58
CA ASP A 220 8.71 -1.20 17.01
C ASP A 220 9.18 -2.39 16.17
N LEU A 221 8.26 -3.05 15.48
CA LEU A 221 8.56 -4.15 14.57
C LEU A 221 9.46 -3.69 13.42
N ARG A 222 10.30 -4.61 12.96
CA ARG A 222 11.26 -4.40 11.87
C ARG A 222 11.14 -5.54 10.86
N ILE A 223 11.35 -5.24 9.58
CA ILE A 223 11.35 -6.27 8.53
C ILE A 223 12.52 -7.22 8.76
N ALA A 224 12.21 -8.43 9.22
CA ALA A 224 13.20 -9.52 9.33
C ALA A 224 13.36 -10.27 7.99
N HIS A 225 12.26 -10.42 7.25
CA HIS A 225 12.23 -11.11 5.96
C HIS A 225 11.16 -10.49 5.06
N ARG A 226 11.43 -10.47 3.75
CA ARG A 226 10.48 -10.08 2.72
C ARG A 226 10.51 -11.10 1.60
N THR A 227 9.33 -11.54 1.17
CA THR A 227 9.14 -12.36 -0.02
C THR A 227 8.30 -11.58 -1.01
N VAL A 228 8.74 -11.51 -2.27
CA VAL A 228 7.98 -10.90 -3.35
C VAL A 228 7.94 -11.87 -4.52
N TYR A 229 6.75 -12.02 -5.10
CA TYR A 229 6.50 -12.89 -6.23
C TYR A 229 5.24 -12.44 -6.95
N ASP A 230 5.20 -12.69 -8.25
CA ASP A 230 4.02 -12.41 -9.07
C ASP A 230 2.99 -13.52 -8.91
N VAL A 231 1.74 -13.14 -8.65
CA VAL A 231 0.60 -14.05 -8.65
C VAL A 231 -0.25 -13.72 -9.86
N ALA A 232 -0.41 -14.69 -10.77
CA ALA A 232 -1.26 -14.56 -11.95
C ALA A 232 -2.75 -14.68 -11.59
N ALA A 233 -3.23 -13.76 -10.75
CA ALA A 233 -4.60 -13.69 -10.25
C ALA A 233 -5.06 -12.24 -10.13
N ASN A 234 -6.38 -12.04 -10.13
CA ASN A 234 -6.96 -10.74 -9.80
C ASN A 234 -6.72 -10.44 -8.30
N TRP A 235 -6.43 -9.18 -7.96
CA TRP A 235 -6.11 -8.75 -6.59
C TRP A 235 -7.20 -9.13 -5.57
N LYS A 236 -8.48 -9.09 -5.98
CA LYS A 236 -9.61 -9.47 -5.12
C LYS A 236 -9.55 -10.93 -4.68
N VAL A 237 -9.12 -11.84 -5.56
CA VAL A 237 -9.01 -13.28 -5.24
C VAL A 237 -8.02 -13.51 -4.10
N ILE A 238 -6.95 -12.72 -4.03
CA ILE A 238 -5.95 -12.81 -2.95
C ILE A 238 -6.59 -12.43 -1.60
N LEU A 239 -7.37 -11.34 -1.58
CA LEU A 239 -8.04 -10.88 -0.37
C LEU A 239 -9.22 -11.78 0.03
N GLU A 240 -10.00 -12.25 -0.93
CA GLU A 240 -11.08 -13.21 -0.73
C GLU A 240 -10.53 -14.49 -0.10
N ASN A 241 -9.42 -15.03 -0.61
CA ASN A 241 -8.74 -16.20 -0.06
C ASN A 241 -8.18 -15.95 1.35
N TYR A 242 -7.67 -14.75 1.64
CA TYR A 242 -7.17 -14.41 2.96
C TYR A 242 -8.29 -14.32 4.01
N ASN A 243 -9.48 -13.87 3.59
CA ASN A 243 -10.61 -13.57 4.48
C ASN A 243 -11.51 -14.78 4.82
N GLU A 244 -11.03 -16.00 4.64
CA GLU A 244 -11.76 -17.21 5.04
C GLU A 244 -10.81 -18.35 5.44
N CYS A 245 -11.37 -19.38 6.07
CA CYS A 245 -10.67 -20.63 6.31
C CYS A 245 -11.46 -21.87 5.89
N TYR A 246 -12.43 -21.70 5.01
CA TYR A 246 -13.17 -22.80 4.41
C TYR A 246 -12.23 -23.76 3.67
N HIS A 247 -11.18 -23.23 3.02
CA HIS A 247 -10.16 -24.05 2.35
C HIS A 247 -9.07 -24.61 3.29
N CYS A 248 -8.96 -24.14 4.55
CA CYS A 248 -7.80 -24.41 5.39
C CYS A 248 -7.62 -25.88 5.74
N GLY A 249 -8.69 -26.56 6.15
CA GLY A 249 -8.62 -27.98 6.52
C GLY A 249 -8.06 -28.88 5.42
N PRO A 250 -8.59 -28.79 4.18
CA PRO A 250 -8.08 -29.57 3.05
C PRO A 250 -6.71 -29.15 2.52
N VAL A 251 -6.38 -27.85 2.54
CA VAL A 251 -5.22 -27.29 1.80
C VAL A 251 -3.99 -27.06 2.67
N HIS A 252 -4.17 -26.72 3.96
CA HIS A 252 -3.07 -26.27 4.83
C HIS A 252 -2.86 -27.20 6.04
N PRO A 253 -2.35 -28.43 5.84
CA PRO A 253 -2.18 -29.38 6.93
C PRO A 253 -1.18 -28.89 7.99
N GLU A 254 -0.13 -28.15 7.61
CA GLU A 254 0.83 -27.56 8.54
C GLU A 254 0.18 -26.48 9.42
N LEU A 255 -0.58 -25.56 8.80
CA LEU A 255 -1.29 -24.49 9.51
C LEU A 255 -2.29 -25.10 10.51
N CYS A 256 -3.07 -26.08 10.09
CA CYS A 256 -4.07 -26.74 10.94
C CYS A 256 -3.47 -27.56 12.08
N ARG A 257 -2.16 -27.88 12.05
CA ARG A 257 -1.47 -28.45 13.22
C ARG A 257 -1.22 -27.41 14.30
N VAL A 258 -1.06 -26.14 13.94
CA VAL A 258 -0.81 -25.05 14.89
C VAL A 258 -2.12 -24.40 15.31
N VAL A 259 -3.07 -24.23 14.38
CA VAL A 259 -4.41 -23.66 14.62
C VAL A 259 -5.47 -24.68 14.22
N PRO A 260 -5.78 -25.67 15.08
CA PRO A 260 -6.71 -26.76 14.73
C PRO A 260 -8.11 -26.28 14.37
N ALA A 261 -8.56 -25.18 14.97
CA ALA A 261 -9.90 -24.63 14.74
C ALA A 261 -10.18 -24.33 13.25
N PHE A 262 -9.16 -24.06 12.44
CA PHE A 262 -9.29 -23.78 11.01
C PHE A 262 -9.75 -24.96 10.15
N ARG A 263 -9.56 -26.21 10.60
CA ARG A 263 -10.06 -27.37 9.85
C ARG A 263 -11.47 -27.79 10.27
N GLU A 264 -11.96 -27.25 11.38
CA GLU A 264 -13.24 -27.63 11.96
C GLU A 264 -14.35 -26.81 11.30
N ALA A 265 -15.39 -27.50 10.81
CA ALA A 265 -16.57 -26.88 10.17
C ALA A 265 -16.26 -25.82 9.08
N GLY A 266 -15.09 -25.92 8.42
CA GLY A 266 -14.67 -24.95 7.41
C GLY A 266 -14.51 -23.52 7.96
N GLY A 267 -14.13 -23.38 9.24
CA GLY A 267 -13.98 -22.09 9.90
C GLY A 267 -15.30 -21.40 10.28
N ALA A 268 -16.45 -22.08 10.13
CA ALA A 268 -17.73 -21.54 10.56
C ALA A 268 -17.77 -21.37 12.09
N GLY A 269 -18.29 -20.23 12.56
CA GLY A 269 -18.42 -19.93 13.99
C GLY A 269 -17.12 -19.50 14.68
N LEU A 270 -16.05 -19.26 13.93
CA LEU A 270 -14.83 -18.66 14.44
C LEU A 270 -15.06 -17.20 14.84
N ASP A 271 -14.56 -16.85 16.02
CA ASP A 271 -14.56 -15.47 16.51
C ASP A 271 -13.31 -14.74 15.97
N TRP A 272 -13.44 -14.21 14.77
CA TRP A 272 -12.37 -13.47 14.10
C TRP A 272 -12.00 -12.17 14.84
N GLU A 273 -12.94 -11.56 15.56
CA GLU A 273 -12.68 -10.34 16.33
C GLU A 273 -11.86 -10.62 17.58
N ALA A 274 -12.14 -11.70 18.32
CA ALA A 274 -11.30 -12.14 19.43
C ALA A 274 -9.95 -12.71 18.93
N GLY A 275 -9.94 -13.27 17.72
CA GLY A 275 -8.80 -13.99 17.15
C GLY A 275 -8.91 -15.49 17.39
N ILE A 276 -8.13 -16.28 16.67
CA ILE A 276 -8.31 -17.73 16.60
C ILE A 276 -7.25 -18.42 17.46
N PRO A 277 -7.64 -19.30 18.41
CA PRO A 277 -6.69 -19.93 19.32
C PRO A 277 -5.76 -20.88 18.56
N HIS A 278 -4.46 -20.76 18.84
CA HIS A 278 -3.52 -21.83 18.55
C HIS A 278 -3.85 -23.05 19.43
N ARG A 279 -3.30 -24.22 19.10
CA ARG A 279 -3.39 -25.41 19.96
C ARG A 279 -2.73 -25.17 21.31
N GLU A 280 -3.08 -25.99 22.29
CA GLU A 280 -2.46 -25.94 23.61
C GLU A 280 -0.91 -25.97 23.53
N GLY A 281 -0.28 -25.07 24.27
CA GLY A 281 1.17 -24.87 24.29
C GLY A 281 1.77 -24.11 23.11
N ALA A 282 0.97 -23.72 22.10
CA ALA A 282 1.41 -22.90 20.98
C ALA A 282 0.95 -21.44 21.11
N TRP A 283 1.75 -20.52 20.59
CA TRP A 283 1.52 -19.07 20.66
C TRP A 283 2.07 -18.29 19.46
N THR A 284 2.66 -18.98 18.48
CA THR A 284 3.21 -18.41 17.24
C THR A 284 3.05 -19.37 16.07
N TYR A 285 3.25 -18.88 14.84
CA TYR A 285 3.08 -19.63 13.60
C TYR A 285 4.28 -20.48 13.18
N THR A 286 5.28 -20.64 14.04
CA THR A 286 6.39 -21.56 13.77
C THR A 286 5.89 -23.00 13.65
N MET A 287 6.66 -23.86 12.99
CA MET A 287 6.31 -25.29 12.83
C MET A 287 6.13 -26.02 14.16
N SER A 288 6.81 -25.58 15.24
CA SER A 288 6.65 -26.13 16.59
C SER A 288 5.49 -25.47 17.37
N GLY A 289 4.96 -24.35 16.90
CA GLY A 289 4.01 -23.48 17.60
C GLY A 289 4.64 -22.58 18.66
N THR A 290 5.97 -22.60 18.82
CA THR A 290 6.72 -21.85 19.84
C THR A 290 8.00 -21.24 19.26
N SER A 291 8.57 -20.27 19.93
CA SER A 291 9.80 -19.57 19.53
C SER A 291 10.67 -19.30 20.76
N GLU A 292 11.97 -19.05 20.56
CA GLU A 292 12.89 -18.62 21.63
C GLU A 292 12.80 -17.11 21.91
N ARG A 293 12.01 -16.38 21.11
CA ARG A 293 11.79 -14.95 21.30
C ARG A 293 10.89 -14.69 22.50
N ASP A 294 11.13 -13.54 23.13
CA ASP A 294 10.21 -13.02 24.13
C ASP A 294 8.87 -12.67 23.46
N ARG A 295 7.79 -13.01 24.16
CA ARG A 295 6.44 -12.59 23.77
C ARG A 295 6.26 -11.10 24.05
N PHE A 296 5.45 -10.42 23.24
CA PHE A 296 5.16 -9.01 23.41
C PHE A 296 4.51 -8.75 24.78
N ALA A 297 5.15 -7.89 25.59
CA ALA A 297 4.74 -7.64 26.97
C ALA A 297 3.39 -6.92 27.11
N GLY A 298 2.92 -6.25 26.06
CA GLY A 298 1.66 -5.49 26.06
C GLY A 298 0.41 -6.34 25.84
N LEU A 299 0.56 -7.61 25.43
CA LEU A 299 -0.56 -8.47 25.05
C LEU A 299 -1.35 -8.97 26.25
N ASN A 300 -2.66 -9.14 26.06
CA ASN A 300 -3.53 -9.76 27.04
C ASN A 300 -3.48 -11.31 26.96
N GLU A 301 -4.19 -11.99 27.88
CA GLU A 301 -4.19 -13.46 27.96
C GLU A 301 -4.67 -14.15 26.67
N GLU A 302 -5.61 -13.55 25.95
CA GLU A 302 -6.12 -14.10 24.70
C GLU A 302 -5.14 -13.88 23.54
N GLU A 303 -4.63 -12.66 23.38
CA GLU A 303 -3.67 -12.28 22.33
C GLU A 303 -2.33 -13.05 22.46
N LEU A 304 -1.98 -13.51 23.66
CA LEU A 304 -0.79 -14.34 23.91
C LEU A 304 -0.89 -15.75 23.34
N VAL A 305 -2.10 -16.22 23.01
CA VAL A 305 -2.33 -17.61 22.54
C VAL A 305 -3.19 -17.68 21.29
N ARG A 306 -3.70 -16.55 20.80
CA ARG A 306 -4.51 -16.44 19.59
C ARG A 306 -3.76 -15.74 18.47
N HIS A 307 -4.11 -16.10 17.25
CA HIS A 307 -3.76 -15.34 16.06
C HIS A 307 -4.81 -14.24 15.82
N LYS A 308 -4.37 -13.06 15.40
CA LYS A 308 -5.24 -11.99 14.89
C LYS A 308 -4.95 -11.76 13.40
N GLY A 309 -6.01 -11.77 12.59
CA GLY A 309 -5.97 -11.43 11.17
C GLY A 309 -6.72 -10.12 10.92
N GLU A 310 -6.18 -9.21 10.11
CA GLU A 310 -6.84 -7.96 9.72
C GLU A 310 -6.57 -7.66 8.24
N VAL A 311 -7.55 -7.05 7.57
CA VAL A 311 -7.39 -6.57 6.19
C VAL A 311 -7.76 -5.10 6.11
N LEU A 312 -6.83 -4.31 5.57
CA LEU A 312 -7.13 -2.97 5.09
C LEU A 312 -7.01 -2.97 3.57
N TYR A 313 -8.15 -2.75 2.90
CA TYR A 313 -8.20 -2.65 1.45
C TYR A 313 -7.39 -1.43 0.96
N PRO A 314 -6.75 -1.53 -0.23
CA PRO A 314 -6.79 -2.68 -1.12
C PRO A 314 -5.63 -3.67 -0.97
N ASN A 315 -4.59 -3.39 -0.15
CA ASN A 315 -3.33 -4.13 -0.25
C ASN A 315 -2.62 -4.47 1.08
N MET A 316 -3.32 -4.37 2.22
CA MET A 316 -2.73 -4.73 3.51
C MET A 316 -3.48 -5.91 4.14
N MET A 317 -2.74 -6.96 4.44
CA MET A 317 -3.18 -8.10 5.25
C MET A 317 -2.20 -8.21 6.43
N LEU A 318 -2.71 -8.22 7.65
CA LEU A 318 -1.93 -8.35 8.87
C LEU A 318 -2.26 -9.67 9.55
N SER A 319 -1.25 -10.53 9.75
CA SER A 319 -1.35 -11.71 10.59
C SER A 319 -0.42 -11.54 11.79
N LEU A 320 -0.98 -11.57 13.00
CA LEU A 320 -0.28 -11.28 14.25
C LEU A 320 -0.35 -12.48 15.19
N SER A 321 0.77 -12.76 15.85
CA SER A 321 0.94 -13.74 16.93
C SER A 321 1.70 -13.10 18.09
N ALA A 322 2.04 -13.87 19.13
CA ALA A 322 2.56 -13.30 20.37
C ALA A 322 4.03 -12.81 20.32
N ASP A 323 4.77 -13.04 19.22
CA ASP A 323 6.14 -12.57 18.97
C ASP A 323 6.39 -12.15 17.51
#